data_AF-A0A7K0VJA7-F1
#
_entry.id   AF-A0A7K0VJA7-F1
#
_cell.length_a   1.000
_cell.length_b   1.000
_cell.length_c   1.000
_cell.angle_alpha   90.00
_cell.angle_beta   90.00
_cell.angle_gamma   90.00
#
_symmetry.space_group_name_H-M   'P 1'
#
loop_
_entity.id
_entity.type
_entity.pdbx_description
1 polymer ?
#
loop_
_entity_poly.entity_id
_entity_poly.type
_entity_poly.pdbx_seq_one_letter_code
_entity_poly.pdbx_strand_id
1 'polypeptide(L)'
;MTPGYHDDKTQVLARLRRVEGQVRGLQRLIEDDTYCIDVLTQVAAASKALQGVGLLLLDEHLRHCVVGAAASGDSTRTEELV
;
A
#
# COMPACT_ATOMS: atom_id res chain seq x y z
N MET A 1 20.95 1.54 -3.74
CA MET A 1 19.60 1.54 -4.33
C MET A 1 18.73 2.50 -3.54
N THR A 2 18.22 3.55 -4.19
CA THR A 2 17.22 4.43 -3.59
C THR A 2 15.91 3.66 -3.52
N PRO A 3 15.15 3.68 -2.40
CA PRO A 3 13.86 3.00 -2.35
C PRO A 3 12.92 3.57 -3.41
N GLY A 4 12.23 2.69 -4.13
CA GLY A 4 11.41 3.07 -5.31
C GLY A 4 10.36 4.15 -5.03
N TYR A 5 9.90 4.32 -3.80
CA TYR A 5 8.81 5.23 -3.40
C TYR A 5 9.23 6.69 -3.10
N HIS A 6 10.42 7.12 -3.53
CA HIS A 6 10.98 8.39 -3.08
C HIS A 6 10.14 9.61 -3.49
N ASP A 7 9.52 9.59 -4.67
CA ASP A 7 8.77 10.74 -5.20
C ASP A 7 7.35 10.83 -4.60
N ASP A 8 6.78 9.70 -4.18
CA ASP A 8 5.44 9.61 -3.59
C ASP A 8 5.42 9.32 -2.07
N LYS A 9 6.56 9.40 -1.39
CA LYS A 9 6.71 9.07 0.05
C LYS A 9 5.65 9.75 0.92
N THR A 10 5.42 11.04 0.73
CA THR A 10 4.41 11.80 1.50
C THR A 10 3.00 11.27 1.25
N GLN A 11 2.69 10.88 0.02
CA GLN A 11 1.40 10.37 -0.40
C GLN A 11 1.14 8.97 0.18
N VAL A 12 2.15 8.09 0.13
CA VAL A 12 2.13 6.75 0.76
C VAL A 12 1.89 6.88 2.26
N LEU A 13 2.67 7.72 2.94
CA LEU A 13 2.54 7.94 4.38
C LEU A 13 1.17 8.50 4.76
N ALA A 14 0.61 9.42 3.96
CA ALA A 14 -0.73 9.95 4.21
C ALA A 14 -1.83 8.87 4.09
N ARG A 15 -1.71 7.93 3.14
CA ARG A 15 -2.64 6.79 3.04
C ARG A 15 -2.47 5.81 4.20
N LEU A 16 -1.24 5.48 4.57
CA LEU A 16 -0.97 4.61 5.72
C LEU A 16 -1.53 5.18 7.03
N ARG A 17 -1.38 6.50 7.27
CA ARG A 17 -1.99 7.17 8.44
C ARG A 17 -3.52 7.07 8.46
N ARG A 18 -4.19 7.07 7.29
CA ARG A 18 -5.63 6.82 7.22
C ARG A 18 -5.97 5.38 7.58
N VAL A 19 -5.24 4.40 7.05
CA VAL A 19 -5.41 2.98 7.37
C VAL A 19 -5.22 2.74 8.87
N GLU A 20 -4.20 3.35 9.47
CA GLU A 20 -3.95 3.32 10.91
C GLU A 20 -5.16 3.83 11.72
N GLY A 21 -5.77 4.93 11.26
CA GLY A 21 -7.01 5.45 11.85
C GLY A 21 -8.20 4.49 11.72
N GLN A 22 -8.33 3.78 10.60
CA GLN A 22 -9.35 2.74 10.39
C GLN A 22 -9.12 1.56 11.35
N VAL A 23 -7.87 1.12 11.53
CA VAL A 23 -7.54 0.03 12.47
C VAL A 23 -7.84 0.42 13.91
N ARG A 24 -7.51 1.66 14.32
CA ARG A 24 -7.96 2.18 15.63
C ARG A 24 -9.49 2.25 15.74
N GLY A 25 -10.18 2.54 14.66
CA GLY A 25 -11.65 2.50 14.60
C GLY A 25 -12.18 1.10 14.86
N LEU A 26 -11.59 0.09 14.22
CA LEU A 26 -11.94 -1.32 14.42
C LEU A 26 -11.77 -1.76 15.87
N GLN A 27 -10.69 -1.34 16.54
CA GLN A 27 -10.47 -1.62 17.95
C GLN A 27 -11.63 -1.12 18.80
N ARG A 28 -12.06 0.15 18.61
CA ARG A 28 -13.20 0.72 19.34
C ARG A 28 -14.51 -0.03 19.08
N LEU A 29 -14.78 -0.41 17.83
CA LEU A 29 -16.00 -1.16 17.51
C LEU A 29 -16.05 -2.51 18.24
N ILE A 30 -14.91 -3.16 18.42
CA ILE A 30 -14.81 -4.41 19.17
C ILE A 30 -14.96 -4.15 20.67
N GLU A 31 -14.31 -3.10 21.21
CA GLU A 31 -14.46 -2.68 22.61
C GLU A 31 -15.91 -2.33 22.97
N ASP A 32 -16.65 -1.77 22.01
CA ASP A 32 -18.06 -1.37 22.16
C ASP A 32 -19.05 -2.52 21.89
N ASP A 33 -18.58 -3.78 21.71
CA ASP A 33 -19.40 -4.94 21.35
C ASP A 33 -20.33 -4.68 20.13
N THR A 34 -19.81 -3.94 19.14
CA THR A 34 -20.59 -3.57 17.95
C THR A 34 -20.96 -4.81 17.13
N TYR A 35 -22.13 -4.77 16.49
CA TYR A 35 -22.62 -5.84 15.63
C TYR A 35 -21.60 -6.27 14.57
N CYS A 36 -21.41 -7.60 14.44
CA CYS A 36 -20.35 -8.17 13.63
C CYS A 36 -20.35 -7.70 12.17
N ILE A 37 -21.53 -7.42 11.58
CA ILE A 37 -21.62 -6.97 10.19
C ILE A 37 -21.02 -5.58 10.00
N ASP A 38 -21.15 -4.68 10.98
CA ASP A 38 -20.58 -3.34 10.92
C ASP A 38 -19.05 -3.40 11.06
N VAL A 39 -18.56 -4.26 11.97
CA VAL A 39 -17.13 -4.53 12.12
C VAL A 39 -16.55 -5.08 10.82
N LEU A 40 -17.18 -6.10 10.23
CA LEU A 40 -16.74 -6.71 8.97
C LEU A 40 -16.74 -5.71 7.81
N THR A 41 -17.72 -4.80 7.78
CA THR A 41 -17.78 -3.72 6.79
C THR A 41 -16.57 -2.78 6.91
N GLN A 42 -16.19 -2.41 8.14
CA GLN A 42 -15.00 -1.60 8.37
C GLN A 42 -13.70 -2.36 8.08
N VAL A 43 -13.64 -3.67 8.34
CA VAL A 43 -12.49 -4.52 7.98
C VAL A 43 -12.29 -4.53 6.47
N ALA A 44 -13.37 -4.67 5.69
CA ALA A 44 -13.31 -4.63 4.23
C ALA A 44 -12.82 -3.24 3.74
N ALA A 45 -13.27 -2.16 4.37
CA ALA A 45 -12.83 -0.81 4.03
C ALA A 45 -11.33 -0.59 4.31
N ALA A 46 -10.83 -1.04 5.46
CA ALA A 46 -9.41 -0.98 5.81
C ALA A 46 -8.55 -1.82 4.86
N SER A 47 -9.01 -3.03 4.53
CA SER A 47 -8.33 -3.93 3.60
C SER A 47 -8.20 -3.33 2.20
N LYS A 48 -9.29 -2.74 1.68
CA LYS A 48 -9.28 -2.07 0.38
C LYS A 48 -8.34 -0.85 0.36
N ALA A 49 -8.32 -0.07 1.44
CA ALA A 49 -7.41 1.06 1.57
C ALA A 49 -5.94 0.60 1.56
N LEU A 50 -5.61 -0.50 2.26
CA LEU A 50 -4.28 -1.09 2.27
C LEU A 50 -3.88 -1.65 0.89
N GLN A 51 -4.78 -2.33 0.20
CA GLN A 51 -4.57 -2.79 -1.18
C GLN A 51 -4.22 -1.62 -2.11
N GLY A 52 -4.90 -0.48 -1.96
CA GLY A 52 -4.59 0.75 -2.71
C GLY A 52 -3.18 1.28 -2.46
N VAL A 53 -2.65 1.14 -1.23
CA VAL A 53 -1.25 1.48 -0.93
C VAL A 53 -0.30 0.51 -1.63
N GLY A 54 -0.59 -0.80 -1.58
CA GLY A 54 0.21 -1.81 -2.27
C GLY A 54 0.31 -1.59 -3.78
N LEU A 55 -0.82 -1.27 -4.43
CA LEU A 55 -0.86 -0.96 -5.86
C LEU A 55 -0.04 0.28 -6.21
N LEU A 56 -0.06 1.31 -5.37
CA LEU A 56 0.74 2.51 -5.60
C LEU A 56 2.24 2.21 -5.51
N LEU A 57 2.65 1.44 -4.51
CA LEU A 57 4.05 1.02 -4.36
C LEU A 57 4.50 0.13 -5.53
N LEU A 58 3.60 -0.72 -6.03
CA LEU A 58 3.86 -1.57 -7.19
C LEU A 58 4.01 -0.75 -8.48
N ASP A 59 3.10 0.19 -8.76
CA ASP A 59 3.17 1.06 -9.95
C ASP A 59 4.50 1.83 -9.99
N GLU A 60 4.89 2.38 -8.84
CA GLU A 60 6.14 3.09 -8.70
C GLU A 60 7.37 2.18 -8.88
N HIS A 61 7.34 0.98 -8.29
CA HIS A 61 8.38 -0.01 -8.49
C HIS A 61 8.53 -0.39 -9.97
N LEU A 62 7.42 -0.58 -10.69
CA LEU A 62 7.45 -0.87 -12.12
C LEU A 62 8.02 0.30 -12.93
N ARG A 63 7.65 1.56 -12.61
CA ARG A 63 8.20 2.75 -13.28
C ARG A 63 9.71 2.89 -13.08
N HIS A 64 10.20 2.65 -11.87
CA HIS A 64 11.60 2.90 -11.54
C HIS A 64 12.52 1.71 -11.85
N CYS A 65 12.05 0.47 -11.71
CA CYS A 65 12.85 -0.72 -11.96
C CYS A 65 12.76 -1.23 -13.41
N VAL A 66 11.56 -1.22 -14.02
CA VAL A 66 11.35 -1.84 -15.35
C VAL A 66 11.66 -0.87 -16.48
N VAL A 67 11.19 0.38 -16.41
CA VAL A 67 11.45 1.38 -17.46
C VAL A 67 12.92 1.79 -17.48
N GLY A 68 13.55 1.90 -16.31
CA GLY A 68 14.98 2.15 -16.18
C GLY A 68 15.84 1.05 -16.81
N ALA A 69 15.49 -0.23 -16.57
CA ALA A 69 16.22 -1.38 -17.11
C ALA A 69 16.03 -1.55 -18.63
N ALA A 70 14.82 -1.33 -19.13
CA ALA A 70 14.50 -1.39 -20.56
C ALA A 70 15.22 -0.29 -21.36
N ALA A 71 15.41 0.90 -20.77
CA ALA A 71 16.15 1.99 -21.39
C ALA A 71 17.67 1.81 -21.34
N SER A 72 18.20 1.09 -20.33
CA SER A 72 19.64 0.86 -20.17
C SER A 72 20.16 -0.42 -20.83
N GLY A 73 19.29 -1.26 -21.40
CA GLY A 73 19.67 -2.52 -22.07
C GLY A 73 20.26 -3.58 -21.12
N ASP A 74 20.07 -3.41 -19.82
CA ASP A 74 20.67 -4.23 -18.78
C ASP A 74 19.70 -5.34 -18.35
N SER A 75 19.85 -6.51 -18.98
CA SER A 75 19.04 -7.71 -18.74
C SER A 75 19.17 -8.28 -17.32
N THR A 76 20.13 -7.80 -16.51
CA THR A 76 20.36 -8.34 -15.16
C THR A 76 19.34 -7.81 -14.14
N ARG A 77 18.62 -6.72 -14.45
CA ARG A 77 17.65 -6.12 -13.52
C ARG A 77 16.23 -6.68 -13.61
N THR A 78 15.99 -7.64 -14.51
CA THR A 78 14.67 -8.29 -14.68
C THR A 78 14.43 -9.44 -13.70
N GLU A 79 15.41 -9.83 -12.88
CA GLU A 79 15.27 -10.97 -11.95
C GLU A 79 14.71 -10.59 -10.56
N GLU A 80 14.56 -9.30 -10.24
CA GLU A 80 13.90 -8.83 -9.00
C GLU A 80 12.37 -8.68 -9.14
N LEU A 81 11.80 -9.15 -10.25
CA LEU A 81 10.37 -9.18 -10.47
C LEU A 81 9.74 -10.31 -9.64
N VAL A 82 9.17 -9.92 -8.47
CA VAL A 82 8.36 -10.69 -7.50
C VAL A 82 9.09 -11.07 -6.22
#